data_AF-A0AAE4U0P6-F1
#
_entry.id   AF-A0AAE4U0P6-F1
#
_cell.length_a   1.000
_cell.length_b   1.000
_cell.length_c   1.000
_cell.angle_alpha   90.00
_cell.angle_beta   90.00
_cell.angle_gamma   90.00
#
_symmetry.space_group_name_H-M   'P 1'
#
loop_
_entity.id
_entity.type
_entity.pdbx_description
1 polymer ?
#
loop_
_entity_poly.entity_id
_entity_poly.type
_entity_poly.pdbx_seq_one_letter_code
_entity_poly.pdbx_strand_id
1 'polypeptide(L)' 'MYYFPSRKIEYPEDGDEREEYEIQLAAELEYIREIEINTMVKAIVRAFSGD' A
#
# COMPACT_ATOMS: atom_id res chain seq x y z
N MET A 1 3.54 2.28 -13.63
CA MET A 1 2.81 1.07 -13.20
C MET A 1 3.08 0.88 -11.73
N TYR A 2 2.11 1.18 -10.87
CA TYR A 2 2.19 0.84 -9.45
C TYR A 2 2.05 -0.68 -9.33
N TYR A 3 3.09 -1.34 -8.81
CA TYR A 3 3.22 -2.79 -8.81
C TYR A 3 2.44 -3.36 -7.62
N PHE A 4 1.16 -3.65 -7.80
CA PHE A 4 0.42 -4.52 -6.89
C PHE A 4 0.60 -5.96 -7.35
N PRO A 5 1.27 -6.83 -6.57
CA PRO A 5 1.30 -8.24 -6.89
C PRO A 5 -0.14 -8.76 -6.70
N SER A 6 -0.79 -9.16 -7.79
CA SER A 6 -2.07 -9.90 -7.88
C SER A 6 -3.36 -9.13 -8.18
N ARG A 7 -3.39 -7.79 -8.24
CA ARG A 7 -4.62 -7.03 -8.55
C ARG A 7 -4.47 -6.23 -9.84
N LYS A 8 -5.31 -6.52 -10.84
CA LYS A 8 -5.48 -5.61 -11.99
C LYS A 8 -6.23 -4.38 -11.50
N ILE A 9 -5.61 -3.21 -11.66
CA ILE A 9 -6.24 -1.92 -11.38
C ILE A 9 -7.07 -1.56 -12.61
N GLU A 10 -8.39 -1.64 -12.48
CA GLU A 10 -9.34 -1.19 -13.50
C GLU A 10 -9.89 0.15 -13.04
N TYR A 11 -9.63 1.19 -13.82
CA TYR A 11 -10.15 2.53 -13.53
C TYR A 11 -11.60 2.63 -14.05
N PRO A 12 -12.52 3.20 -13.26
CA PRO A 12 -13.83 3.59 -13.77
C PRO A 12 -13.71 4.57 -14.94
N GLU A 13 -14.63 4.48 -15.91
CA GLU A 13 -14.67 5.40 -17.04
C GLU A 13 -15.32 6.74 -16.68
N ASP A 14 -16.21 6.74 -15.67
CA ASP A 14 -16.88 7.95 -15.18
C ASP A 14 -15.94 8.79 -14.30
N GLY A 15 -16.01 10.11 -14.45
CA GLY A 15 -15.11 11.05 -13.80
C GLY A 15 -15.26 11.08 -12.28
N ASP A 16 -16.49 11.04 -11.78
CA ASP A 16 -16.80 11.09 -10.35
C ASP A 16 -16.42 9.75 -9.68
N GLU A 17 -16.79 8.62 -10.29
CA GLU A 17 -16.40 7.28 -9.81
C GLU A 17 -14.87 7.08 -9.83
N ARG A 18 -14.18 7.70 -10.78
CA ARG A 18 -12.72 7.66 -10.87
C ARG A 18 -12.06 8.43 -9.73
N GLU A 19 -12.56 9.61 -9.36
CA GLU A 19 -12.00 10.38 -8.24
C GLU A 19 -12.13 9.61 -6.93
N GLU A 20 -13.30 9.03 -6.66
CA GLU A 20 -13.51 8.19 -5.48
C GLU A 20 -12.58 6.96 -5.47
N TYR A 21 -12.42 6.31 -6.63
CA TYR A 21 -11.50 5.18 -6.78
C TYR A 21 -10.04 5.58 -6.51
N GLU A 22 -9.59 6.73 -7.01
CA GLU A 22 -8.22 7.21 -6.80
C GLU A 22 -7.96 7.57 -5.33
N ILE A 23 -8.94 8.17 -4.64
CA ILE A 23 -8.87 8.45 -3.19
C ILE A 23 -8.76 7.14 -2.40
N GLN A 24 -9.61 6.15 -2.71
CA GLN A 24 -9.57 4.85 -2.04
C GLN A 24 -8.24 4.14 -2.29
N LEU A 25 -7.76 4.13 -3.54
CA LEU A 25 -6.50 3.49 -3.91
C LEU A 25 -5.31 4.12 -3.18
N ALA A 26 -5.30 5.46 -3.02
CA ALA A 26 -4.27 6.16 -2.27
C ALA A 26 -4.28 5.76 -0.78
N ALA A 27 -5.46 5.67 -0.16
CA ALA A 27 -5.60 5.23 1.23
C ALA A 27 -5.15 3.76 1.42
N GLU A 28 -5.49 2.87 0.50
CA GLU A 28 -5.05 1.46 0.53
C GLU A 28 -3.51 1.35 0.41
N LEU A 29 -2.90 2.14 -0.47
CA LEU A 29 -1.44 2.20 -0.63
C LEU A 29 -0.73 2.72 0.63
N GLU A 30 -1.28 3.75 1.26
CA GLU A 30 -0.74 4.30 2.50
C GLU A 30 -0.79 3.29 3.64
N TYR A 31 -1.92 2.60 3.80
CA TYR A 31 -2.07 1.54 4.79
C TYR A 31 -1.05 0.40 4.62
N ILE A 32 -0.84 -0.07 3.40
CA ILE A 32 0.16 -1.11 3.11
C ILE A 32 1.56 -0.61 3.44
N ARG A 33 1.89 0.63 3.05
CA ARG A 33 3.20 1.24 3.34
C ARG A 33 3.48 1.29 4.84
N GLU A 34 2.49 1.62 5.67
CA GLU A 34 2.63 1.62 7.12
C GLU A 34 2.91 0.21 7.68
N ILE A 35 2.22 -0.82 7.16
CA ILE A 35 2.47 -2.22 7.54
C ILE A 35 3.91 -2.62 7.19
N GLU A 36 4.37 -2.30 5.98
CA GLU A 36 5.72 -2.63 5.52
C GLU A 36 6.77 -1.94 6.38
N ILE A 37 6.61 -0.64 6.66
CA ILE A 37 7.52 0.11 7.56
C ILE A 37 7.56 -0.55 8.94
N ASN A 38 6.41 -0.83 9.54
CA ASN A 38 6.34 -1.46 10.86
C ASN A 38 7.00 -2.85 10.88
N THR A 39 6.83 -3.61 9.80
CA THR A 39 7.44 -4.94 9.64
C THR A 39 8.96 -4.84 9.53
N MET A 40 9.46 -3.92 8.70
CA MET A 40 10.89 -3.66 8.56
C MET A 40 11.51 -3.17 9.88
N VAL A 41 10.86 -2.24 10.57
CA VAL A 41 11.32 -1.74 11.88
C VAL A 41 11.43 -2.88 12.88
N LYS A 42 10.43 -3.77 12.96
CA LYS A 42 10.51 -4.95 13.84
C LYS A 42 11.66 -5.88 13.47
N ALA A 43 11.88 -6.11 12.18
CA ALA A 43 12.99 -6.95 11.70
C ALA A 43 14.36 -6.33 12.06
N ILE A 44 14.50 -5.02 11.88
CA ILE A 44 15.69 -4.25 12.25
C ILE A 44 15.94 -4.36 13.76
N VAL A 45 14.92 -4.09 14.58
CA VAL A 45 15.06 -4.16 16.04
C VAL A 45 15.49 -5.55 16.49
N ARG A 46 14.90 -6.62 15.93
CA ARG A 46 15.33 -8.00 16.21
C ARG A 46 16.80 -8.23 15.86
N ALA A 47 17.20 -7.86 14.65
CA ALA A 47 18.57 -8.04 14.17
C ALA A 47 19.63 -7.30 15.03
N PHE A 48 19.29 -6.11 15.56
CA PHE A 48 20.20 -5.35 16.43
C PHE A 48 20.14 -5.77 17.91
N SER A 49 19.03 -6.37 18.35
CA SER A 49 18.85 -6.81 19.75
C SER A 49 19.48 -8.18 20.03
N GLY A 50 20.05 -8.84 19.01
CA GLY A 50 20.84 -10.07 19.17
C GLY A 50 20.02 -11.36 19.25
N ASP A 51 18.78 -11.34 18.76
CA ASP A 51 17.97 -12.54 18.48
C ASP A 51 18.25 -13.07 17.06
#